data_AF-A0A345HZC0-F1
#
_entry.id   AF-A0A345HZC0-F1
#
_cell.length_a   1.000
_cell.length_b   1.000
_cell.length_c   1.000
_cell.angle_alpha   90.00
_cell.angle_beta   90.00
_cell.angle_gamma   90.00
#
_symmetry.space_group_name_H-M   'P 1'
#
loop_
_entity.id
_entity.type
_entity.pdbx_description
1 polymer ?
#
loop_
_entity_poly.entity_id
_entity_poly.type
_entity_poly.pdbx_seq_one_letter_code
_entity_poly.pdbx_strand_id
1 'polypeptide(L)'
;MSINDARTRQPETVGVNTAARELELRRGEFALAAQLGHIRTTAGATGAGGGRRVSRQEIERLRAAEGFPETLRERVRTVGTAEGAELLSVSPGRFTRLARAGLVAPVSFYLNRYRAVVWLYLADDLRAFAATEPVLLTGRFPEALRAGLDAGEDRRPRNWRGRRVGRLLHESDDPWERAAVAGCVLDPAHLAELVRDPYERAYLTRLRPRLTPAYQESEAARETVRRLVVADDPDEIQWHRAVLGSLLEEARSVRPAPRPDGDGRTRPAPGPPAARETSCGARRGGLLARLRGGRVLLPGRRREDRREERTPAPGTVTRREGPRR
;
A
#
# COMPACT_ATOMS: atom_id res chain seq x y z
N MET A 1 49.35 -27.94 -2.24
CA MET A 1 48.03 -28.46 -1.81
C MET A 1 47.41 -27.37 -0.95
N SER A 2 46.72 -26.41 -1.60
CA SER A 2 46.23 -25.18 -0.98
C SER A 2 44.73 -25.29 -0.77
N ILE A 3 44.32 -25.36 0.49
CA ILE A 3 42.92 -25.35 0.95
C ILE A 3 42.83 -24.30 2.07
N ASN A 4 41.78 -23.46 2.01
CA ASN A 4 41.43 -22.31 2.87
C ASN A 4 42.26 -21.04 2.63
N ASP A 5 41.70 -19.86 2.30
CA ASP A 5 40.53 -19.23 2.92
C ASP A 5 39.73 -18.40 1.89
N ALA A 6 38.62 -18.97 1.42
CA ALA A 6 37.53 -18.16 0.87
C ALA A 6 36.82 -17.48 2.04
N ARG A 7 37.40 -16.40 2.58
CA ARG A 7 36.63 -15.40 3.33
C ARG A 7 35.54 -14.94 2.37
N THR A 8 34.34 -15.45 2.56
CA THR A 8 33.10 -14.90 2.04
C THR A 8 33.18 -13.39 2.22
N ARG A 9 33.45 -12.66 1.14
CA ARG A 9 33.40 -11.20 1.12
C ARG A 9 31.98 -10.86 1.52
N GLN A 10 31.74 -10.60 2.80
CA GLN A 10 30.47 -10.01 3.19
C GLN A 10 30.34 -8.74 2.35
N PRO A 11 29.21 -8.56 1.65
CA PRO A 11 29.02 -7.34 0.88
C PRO A 11 29.21 -6.19 1.84
N GLU A 12 30.19 -5.34 1.57
CA GLU A 12 30.47 -4.20 2.44
C GLU A 12 29.21 -3.34 2.43
N THR A 13 28.50 -3.30 3.56
CA THR A 13 27.26 -2.54 3.69
C THR A 13 27.54 -1.27 4.44
N VAL A 14 27.00 -0.17 3.95
CA VAL A 14 27.08 1.14 4.59
C VAL A 14 25.75 1.51 5.23
N GLY A 15 25.80 2.34 6.26
CA GLY A 15 24.60 2.88 6.90
C GLY A 15 23.88 3.89 6.00
N VAL A 16 22.59 4.12 6.27
CA VAL A 16 21.72 5.04 5.50
C VAL A 16 22.34 6.42 5.28
N ASN A 17 22.91 7.03 6.32
CA ASN A 17 23.43 8.40 6.22
C ASN A 17 24.65 8.48 5.30
N THR A 18 25.54 7.48 5.34
CA THR A 18 26.70 7.38 4.45
C THR A 18 26.24 7.14 3.02
N ALA A 19 25.31 6.20 2.80
CA ALA A 19 24.73 5.93 1.50
C ALA A 19 24.04 7.16 0.89
N ALA A 20 23.26 7.90 1.67
CA ALA A 20 22.59 9.11 1.20
C ALA A 20 23.59 10.21 0.77
N ARG A 21 24.68 10.37 1.53
CA ARG A 21 25.78 11.29 1.15
C ARG A 21 26.48 10.82 -0.12
N GLU A 22 26.79 9.53 -0.23
CA GLU A 22 27.46 8.97 -1.40
C GLU A 22 26.58 9.01 -2.66
N LEU A 23 25.26 8.94 -2.51
CA LEU A 23 24.28 9.06 -3.60
C LEU A 23 23.83 10.50 -3.86
N GLU A 24 24.39 11.48 -3.14
CA GLU A 24 24.03 12.90 -3.21
C GLU A 24 22.51 13.16 -3.04
N LEU A 25 21.85 12.39 -2.17
CA LEU A 25 20.43 12.52 -1.88
C LEU A 25 20.21 13.15 -0.51
N ARG A 26 19.17 13.98 -0.39
CA ARG A 26 18.66 14.41 0.91
C ARG A 26 18.08 13.22 1.67
N ARG A 27 18.02 13.30 3.01
CA ARG A 27 17.47 12.22 3.84
C ARG A 27 16.04 11.81 3.44
N GLY A 28 15.20 12.79 3.08
CA GLY A 28 13.84 12.54 2.61
C GLY A 28 13.79 11.86 1.24
N GLU A 29 14.63 12.31 0.30
CA GLU A 29 14.76 11.72 -1.03
C GLU A 29 15.29 10.30 -0.97
N PHE A 30 16.30 10.03 -0.14
CA PHE A 30 16.81 8.68 0.08
C PHE A 30 15.74 7.76 0.67
N ALA A 31 15.02 8.23 1.69
CA ALA A 31 13.93 7.46 2.30
C ALA A 31 12.84 7.13 1.26
N LEU A 32 12.55 8.06 0.36
CA LEU A 32 11.61 7.89 -0.75
C LEU A 32 12.19 7.06 -1.92
N ALA A 33 13.49 7.07 -2.14
CA ALA A 33 14.15 6.23 -3.15
C ALA A 33 14.12 4.75 -2.73
N ALA A 34 14.44 4.49 -1.46
CA ALA A 34 14.23 3.19 -0.84
C ALA A 34 12.73 2.86 -0.84
N GLN A 35 11.91 3.83 -0.40
CA GLN A 35 10.49 4.06 -0.74
C GLN A 35 9.97 3.36 -2.00
N LEU A 36 10.50 3.77 -3.13
CA LEU A 36 9.97 3.41 -4.43
C LEU A 36 10.67 2.17 -5.00
N GLY A 37 11.62 1.58 -4.26
CA GLY A 37 12.42 0.44 -4.71
C GLY A 37 13.55 0.82 -5.66
N HIS A 38 13.87 2.11 -5.81
CA HIS A 38 14.99 2.57 -6.63
C HIS A 38 16.35 2.25 -5.98
N ILE A 39 16.39 2.21 -4.65
CA ILE A 39 17.56 1.80 -3.86
C ILE A 39 17.23 0.50 -3.15
N ARG A 40 18.01 -0.55 -3.44
CA ARG A 40 17.90 -1.82 -2.71
C ARG A 40 18.52 -1.69 -1.32
N THR A 41 17.69 -1.82 -0.29
CA THR A 41 18.14 -1.83 1.10
C THR A 41 18.03 -3.22 1.70
N THR A 42 19.04 -3.65 2.44
CA THR A 42 19.00 -4.89 3.24
C THR A 42 18.68 -4.57 4.69
N ALA A 43 17.96 -5.46 5.38
CA ALA A 43 17.84 -5.39 6.83
C ALA A 43 19.25 -5.45 7.46
N GLY A 44 19.54 -4.58 8.42
CA GLY A 44 20.79 -4.65 9.16
C GLY A 44 20.85 -5.96 9.94
N ALA A 45 22.02 -6.62 9.97
CA ALA A 45 22.23 -7.94 10.59
C ALA A 45 22.12 -7.97 12.13
N THR A 46 21.42 -7.02 12.76
CA THR A 46 21.29 -6.89 14.21
C THR A 46 19.87 -6.55 14.62
N GLY A 47 19.05 -7.60 14.79
CA GLY A 47 17.82 -7.60 15.58
C GLY A 47 16.71 -6.66 15.10
N ALA A 48 15.53 -6.79 15.73
CA ALA A 48 14.35 -5.95 15.50
C ALA A 48 14.65 -4.47 15.84
N GLY A 49 15.30 -3.76 14.92
CA GLY A 49 15.80 -2.40 15.14
C GLY A 49 17.08 -2.04 14.39
N GLY A 50 17.79 -3.01 13.80
CA GLY A 50 18.95 -2.77 12.94
C GLY A 50 18.56 -1.97 11.71
N GLY A 51 18.93 -0.68 11.68
CA GLY A 51 18.57 0.23 10.59
C GLY A 51 18.91 -0.33 9.21
N ARG A 52 18.06 -0.03 8.21
CA ARG A 52 18.25 -0.44 6.81
C ARG A 52 19.69 -0.09 6.35
N ARG A 53 20.37 -0.99 5.67
CA ARG A 53 21.71 -0.77 5.11
C ARG A 53 21.69 -0.86 3.59
N VAL A 54 22.69 -0.28 2.94
CA VAL A 54 22.86 -0.35 1.48
C VAL A 54 24.19 -1.02 1.18
N SER A 55 24.22 -1.93 0.22
CA SER A 55 25.47 -2.55 -0.22
C SER A 55 26.30 -1.54 -1.04
N ARG A 56 27.64 -1.58 -0.91
CA ARG A 56 28.51 -0.75 -1.76
C ARG A 56 28.31 -1.01 -3.25
N GLN A 57 28.02 -2.25 -3.64
CA GLN A 57 27.69 -2.61 -5.03
C GLN A 57 26.46 -1.87 -5.55
N GLU A 58 25.44 -1.69 -4.70
CA GLU A 58 24.25 -0.93 -5.09
C GLU A 58 24.56 0.56 -5.27
N ILE A 59 25.43 1.13 -4.43
CA ILE A 59 25.87 2.52 -4.58
C ILE A 59 26.64 2.70 -5.89
N GLU A 60 27.57 1.80 -6.18
CA GLU A 60 28.36 1.84 -7.41
C GLU A 60 27.47 1.68 -8.65
N ARG A 61 26.49 0.76 -8.62
CA ARG A 61 25.50 0.61 -9.69
C ARG A 61 24.74 1.90 -9.99
N LEU A 62 24.34 2.63 -8.93
CA LEU A 62 23.60 3.88 -9.07
C LEU A 62 24.49 5.04 -9.52
N ARG A 63 25.75 5.08 -9.08
CA ARG A 63 26.74 6.08 -9.51
C ARG A 63 27.19 5.88 -10.96
N ALA A 64 27.31 4.64 -11.40
CA ALA A 64 27.63 4.29 -12.78
C ALA A 64 26.44 4.46 -13.74
N ALA A 65 25.24 4.78 -13.24
CA ALA A 65 24.09 5.05 -14.08
C ALA A 65 24.26 6.41 -14.80
N GLU A 66 23.87 6.45 -16.07
CA GLU A 66 23.93 7.68 -16.87
C GLU A 66 23.07 8.79 -16.24
N GLY A 67 23.62 10.01 -16.23
CA GLY A 67 22.96 11.19 -15.65
C GLY A 67 22.80 11.12 -14.13
N PHE A 68 23.71 10.43 -13.42
CA PHE A 68 23.81 10.50 -11.96
C PHE A 68 24.41 11.85 -11.52
N PRO A 69 23.88 12.50 -10.46
CA PRO A 69 22.76 12.09 -9.60
C PRO A 69 21.37 12.56 -10.06
N GLU A 70 21.27 13.43 -11.07
CA GLU A 70 20.04 14.13 -11.47
C GLU A 70 18.90 13.17 -11.85
N THR A 71 19.20 12.11 -12.59
CA THR A 71 18.22 11.10 -13.01
C THR A 71 17.60 10.39 -11.81
N LEU A 72 18.39 10.11 -10.77
CA LEU A 72 17.89 9.48 -9.55
C LEU A 72 17.05 10.48 -8.74
N ARG A 73 17.47 11.74 -8.66
CA ARG A 73 16.70 12.81 -8.01
C ARG A 73 15.37 13.06 -8.69
N GLU A 74 15.31 13.02 -10.02
CA GLU A 74 14.07 13.22 -10.77
C GLU A 74 13.06 12.09 -10.49
N ARG A 75 13.53 10.84 -10.43
CA ARG A 75 12.68 9.68 -10.08
C ARG A 75 12.06 9.73 -8.68
N VAL A 76 12.65 10.52 -7.78
CA VAL A 76 12.14 10.71 -6.41
C VAL A 76 11.63 12.12 -6.18
N ARG A 77 11.54 12.94 -7.22
CA ARG A 77 11.08 14.31 -7.11
C ARG A 77 9.63 14.31 -6.69
N THR A 78 9.37 14.89 -5.52
CA THR A 78 8.02 15.11 -5.03
C THR A 78 7.62 16.55 -5.20
N VAL A 79 6.38 16.76 -5.62
CA VAL A 79 5.79 18.07 -5.85
C VAL A 79 4.54 18.26 -5.00
N GLY A 80 4.29 19.50 -4.59
CA GLY A 80 3.05 19.90 -3.92
C GLY A 80 1.91 20.14 -4.92
N THR A 81 0.77 20.62 -4.43
CA THR A 81 -0.41 20.92 -5.26
C THR A 81 -0.14 21.97 -6.35
N ALA A 82 0.59 23.05 -6.02
CA ALA A 82 0.84 24.14 -6.96
C ALA A 82 1.75 23.68 -8.11
N GLU A 83 2.94 23.18 -7.77
CA GLU A 83 3.91 22.65 -8.73
C GLU A 83 3.36 21.45 -9.51
N GLY A 84 2.56 20.57 -8.88
CA GLY A 84 1.87 19.49 -9.57
C GLY A 84 0.83 19.97 -10.58
N ALA A 85 0.14 21.08 -10.30
CA ALA A 85 -0.80 21.70 -11.24
C ALA A 85 -0.06 22.31 -12.44
N GLU A 86 1.08 22.96 -12.20
CA GLU A 86 1.95 23.50 -13.26
C GLU A 86 2.49 22.39 -14.16
N LEU A 87 2.99 21.28 -13.58
CA LEU A 87 3.47 20.12 -14.34
C LEU A 87 2.39 19.51 -15.25
N LEU A 88 1.14 19.54 -14.82
CA LEU A 88 0.01 19.05 -15.62
C LEU A 88 -0.61 20.13 -16.53
N SER A 89 -0.12 21.37 -16.47
CA SER A 89 -0.71 22.52 -17.17
C SER A 89 -2.20 22.73 -16.86
N VAL A 90 -2.58 22.57 -15.58
CA VAL A 90 -3.96 22.74 -15.09
C VAL A 90 -4.04 23.77 -13.97
N SER A 91 -5.25 24.23 -13.64
CA SER A 91 -5.43 25.08 -12.46
C SER A 91 -5.24 24.28 -11.15
N PRO A 92 -4.77 24.90 -10.06
CA PRO A 92 -4.65 24.24 -8.75
C PRO A 92 -5.96 23.63 -8.23
N GLY A 93 -7.09 24.28 -8.56
CA GLY A 93 -8.42 23.76 -8.24
C GLY A 93 -8.73 22.46 -8.99
N ARG A 94 -8.38 22.37 -10.28
CA ARG A 94 -8.54 21.13 -11.06
C ARG A 94 -7.63 20.03 -10.54
N PHE A 95 -6.37 20.33 -10.26
CA PHE A 95 -5.43 19.37 -9.67
C PHE A 95 -5.98 18.79 -8.37
N THR A 96 -6.50 19.66 -7.49
CA THR A 96 -7.10 19.23 -6.22
C THR A 96 -8.28 18.28 -6.43
N ARG A 97 -9.14 18.53 -7.44
CA ARG A 97 -10.25 17.62 -7.79
C ARG A 97 -9.74 16.27 -8.29
N LEU A 98 -8.72 16.26 -9.17
CA LEU A 98 -8.10 15.02 -9.65
C LEU A 98 -7.54 14.18 -8.49
N ALA A 99 -6.83 14.83 -7.56
CA ALA A 99 -6.25 14.17 -6.40
C ALA A 99 -7.32 13.64 -5.43
N ARG A 100 -8.33 14.46 -5.09
CA ARG A 100 -9.44 14.05 -4.21
C ARG A 100 -10.29 12.94 -4.83
N ALA A 101 -10.46 12.92 -6.14
CA ALA A 101 -11.13 11.85 -6.87
C ALA A 101 -10.29 10.55 -6.91
N GLY A 102 -9.03 10.59 -6.46
CA GLY A 102 -8.15 9.44 -6.40
C GLY A 102 -7.51 9.07 -7.74
N LEU A 103 -7.54 9.96 -8.73
CA LEU A 103 -6.90 9.74 -10.04
C LEU A 103 -5.38 9.87 -9.97
N VAL A 104 -4.89 10.70 -9.06
CA VAL A 104 -3.47 10.80 -8.70
C VAL A 104 -3.31 10.49 -7.22
N ALA A 105 -2.40 9.58 -6.89
CA ALA A 105 -2.19 9.10 -5.53
C ALA A 105 -0.97 9.78 -4.90
N PRO A 106 -1.11 10.43 -3.72
CA PRO A 106 0.05 11.00 -3.06
C PRO A 106 0.98 9.90 -2.54
N VAL A 107 2.28 10.19 -2.54
CA VAL A 107 3.33 9.27 -2.08
C VAL A 107 3.73 9.53 -0.63
N SER A 108 3.59 10.78 -0.19
CA SER A 108 3.91 11.22 1.16
C SER A 108 3.04 12.42 1.54
N PHE A 109 3.10 12.80 2.80
CA PHE A 109 2.51 14.03 3.30
C PHE A 109 3.33 14.58 4.45
N TYR A 110 3.17 15.86 4.73
CA TYR A 110 3.65 16.49 5.95
C TYR A 110 2.59 17.43 6.52
N LEU A 111 2.71 17.75 7.80
CA LEU A 111 1.91 18.79 8.42
C LEU A 111 2.68 20.10 8.35
N ASN A 112 2.05 21.16 7.86
CA ASN A 112 2.67 22.48 7.89
C ASN A 112 2.71 23.04 9.34
N ARG A 113 3.30 24.23 9.54
CA ARG A 113 3.34 24.91 10.85
C ARG A 113 1.95 25.17 11.46
N TYR A 114 0.91 25.19 10.62
CA TYR A 114 -0.49 25.37 10.99
C TYR A 114 -1.25 24.04 11.13
N ARG A 115 -0.54 22.90 11.09
CA ARG A 115 -1.08 21.53 11.19
C ARG A 115 -2.00 21.11 10.05
N ALA A 116 -2.02 21.85 8.94
CA ALA A 116 -2.71 21.44 7.73
C ALA A 116 -1.88 20.39 6.97
N VAL A 117 -2.58 19.42 6.39
CA VAL A 117 -1.97 18.32 5.63
C VAL A 117 -1.55 18.83 4.25
N VAL A 118 -0.25 18.75 3.97
CA VAL A 118 0.31 19.00 2.65
C VAL A 118 0.67 17.66 2.00
N TRP A 119 -0.02 17.35 0.92
CA TRP A 119 0.20 16.13 0.14
C TRP A 119 1.34 16.32 -0.85
N LEU A 120 2.17 15.29 -0.99
CA LEU A 120 3.27 15.22 -1.91
C LEU A 120 3.00 14.14 -2.96
N TYR A 121 3.18 14.49 -4.23
CA TYR A 121 2.96 13.63 -5.39
C TYR A 121 4.29 13.39 -6.10
N LEU A 122 4.47 12.22 -6.70
CA LEU A 122 5.67 11.96 -7.49
C LEU A 122 5.55 12.66 -8.85
N ALA A 123 6.55 13.44 -9.25
CA ALA A 123 6.53 14.15 -10.53
C ALA A 123 6.33 13.18 -11.72
N ASP A 124 7.00 12.02 -11.67
CA ASP A 124 6.87 10.99 -12.70
C ASP A 124 5.47 10.36 -12.76
N ASP A 125 4.82 10.14 -11.62
CA ASP A 125 3.43 9.63 -11.61
C ASP A 125 2.48 10.65 -12.26
N LEU A 126 2.72 11.95 -12.05
CA LEU A 126 1.94 13.01 -12.68
C LEU A 126 2.17 13.07 -14.20
N ARG A 127 3.42 12.99 -14.65
CA ARG A 127 3.74 12.94 -16.10
C ARG A 127 3.13 11.71 -16.78
N ALA A 128 3.24 10.55 -16.14
CA ALA A 128 2.65 9.31 -16.64
C ALA A 128 1.12 9.41 -16.70
N PHE A 129 0.49 10.05 -15.70
CA PHE A 129 -0.94 10.34 -15.71
C PHE A 129 -1.31 11.27 -16.87
N ALA A 130 -0.56 12.36 -17.08
CA ALA A 130 -0.80 13.28 -18.18
C ALA A 130 -0.73 12.61 -19.55
N ALA A 131 0.22 11.70 -19.73
CA ALA A 131 0.39 10.94 -20.96
C ALA A 131 -0.73 9.90 -21.17
N THR A 132 -1.24 9.31 -20.09
CA THR A 132 -2.27 8.25 -20.18
C THR A 132 -3.68 8.83 -20.32
N GLU A 133 -3.99 9.91 -19.60
CA GLU A 133 -5.34 10.45 -19.45
C GLU A 133 -5.42 11.96 -19.75
N PRO A 134 -4.98 12.43 -20.93
CA PRO A 134 -4.94 13.86 -21.26
C PRO A 134 -6.34 14.51 -21.26
N VAL A 135 -7.39 13.71 -21.55
CA VAL A 135 -8.78 14.17 -21.55
C VAL A 135 -9.22 14.62 -20.15
N LEU A 136 -8.66 14.05 -19.09
CA LEU A 136 -8.97 14.45 -17.71
C LEU A 136 -8.26 15.74 -17.29
N LEU A 137 -7.30 16.24 -18.07
CA LEU A 137 -6.61 17.50 -17.82
C LEU A 137 -7.37 18.71 -18.37
N THR A 138 -8.21 18.52 -19.39
CA THR A 138 -8.93 19.60 -20.07
C THR A 138 -10.45 19.41 -20.03
N GLY A 139 -11.21 20.41 -20.47
CA GLY A 139 -12.66 20.30 -20.59
C GLY A 139 -13.43 20.09 -19.28
N ARG A 140 -14.64 19.51 -19.37
CA ARG A 140 -15.54 19.30 -18.23
C ARG A 140 -15.08 18.11 -17.40
N PHE A 141 -15.09 18.26 -16.07
CA PHE A 141 -14.79 17.15 -15.16
C PHE A 141 -15.91 16.10 -15.22
N PRO A 142 -15.59 14.79 -15.34
CA PRO A 142 -16.61 13.75 -15.46
C PRO A 142 -17.64 13.79 -14.33
N GLU A 143 -18.92 13.66 -14.68
CA GLU A 143 -20.03 13.84 -13.74
C GLU A 143 -20.01 12.83 -12.59
N ALA A 144 -19.72 11.57 -12.88
CA ALA A 144 -19.61 10.52 -11.86
C ALA A 144 -18.55 10.85 -10.80
N LEU A 145 -17.41 11.45 -11.20
CA LEU A 145 -16.37 11.87 -10.27
C LEU A 145 -16.76 13.17 -9.55
N ARG A 146 -17.46 14.07 -10.22
CA ARG A 146 -17.93 15.34 -9.65
C ARG A 146 -18.90 15.11 -8.49
N ALA A 147 -19.84 14.19 -8.62
CA ALA A 147 -20.85 13.91 -7.58
C ALA A 147 -20.21 13.48 -6.24
N GLY A 148 -19.18 12.63 -6.27
CA GLY A 148 -18.44 12.23 -5.07
C GLY A 148 -17.68 13.40 -4.43
N LEU A 149 -17.04 14.23 -5.26
CA LEU A 149 -16.33 15.42 -4.78
C LEU A 149 -17.26 16.46 -4.13
N ASP A 150 -18.43 16.67 -4.72
CA ASP A 150 -19.48 17.57 -4.22
C ASP A 150 -20.06 17.04 -2.89
N ALA A 151 -20.10 15.72 -2.70
CA ALA A 151 -20.44 15.07 -1.43
C ALA A 151 -19.31 15.11 -0.38
N GLY A 152 -18.18 15.77 -0.68
CA GLY A 152 -17.05 15.91 0.25
C GLY A 152 -16.05 14.75 0.23
N GLU A 153 -16.18 13.78 -0.69
CA GLU A 153 -15.27 12.63 -0.75
C GLU A 153 -13.81 13.08 -0.98
N ASP A 154 -12.88 12.44 -0.28
CA ASP A 154 -11.45 12.62 -0.45
C ASP A 154 -10.74 11.27 -0.39
N ARG A 155 -10.30 10.79 -1.56
CA ARG A 155 -9.62 9.49 -1.69
C ARG A 155 -8.12 9.57 -1.43
N ARG A 156 -7.55 10.75 -1.18
CA ARG A 156 -6.10 10.91 -0.97
C ARG A 156 -5.59 10.07 0.22
N PRO A 157 -6.23 10.08 1.41
CA PRO A 157 -5.79 9.24 2.53
C PRO A 157 -5.86 7.75 2.20
N ARG A 158 -6.98 7.29 1.65
CA ARG A 158 -7.18 5.89 1.23
C ARG A 158 -6.14 5.42 0.22
N ASN A 159 -5.90 6.21 -0.84
CA ASN A 159 -4.93 5.85 -1.87
C ASN A 159 -3.49 5.86 -1.34
N TRP A 160 -3.15 6.79 -0.46
CA TRP A 160 -1.87 6.81 0.23
C TRP A 160 -1.67 5.55 1.10
N ARG A 161 -2.67 5.19 1.91
CA ARG A 161 -2.67 3.97 2.72
C ARG A 161 -2.50 2.72 1.85
N GLY A 162 -3.29 2.60 0.79
CA GLY A 162 -3.22 1.49 -0.16
C GLY A 162 -1.82 1.34 -0.78
N ARG A 163 -1.24 2.44 -1.27
CA ARG A 163 0.14 2.45 -1.80
C ARG A 163 1.16 2.03 -0.74
N ARG A 164 1.02 2.54 0.48
CA ARG A 164 1.93 2.26 1.59
C ARG A 164 1.85 0.80 2.04
N VAL A 165 0.64 0.27 2.23
CA VAL A 165 0.38 -1.12 2.62
C VAL A 165 0.84 -2.08 1.52
N GLY A 166 0.46 -1.84 0.27
CA GLY A 166 0.86 -2.70 -0.85
C GLY A 166 2.37 -2.83 -0.98
N ARG A 167 3.11 -1.73 -0.79
CA ARG A 167 4.56 -1.76 -0.75
C ARG A 167 5.10 -2.55 0.45
N LEU A 168 4.62 -2.27 1.65
CA LEU A 168 5.10 -2.98 2.85
C LEU A 168 4.85 -4.49 2.75
N LEU A 169 3.73 -4.90 2.15
CA LEU A 169 3.46 -6.31 1.84
C LEU A 169 4.47 -6.88 0.84
N HIS A 170 4.93 -6.10 -0.13
CA HIS A 170 5.96 -6.55 -1.07
C HIS A 170 7.35 -6.64 -0.42
N GLU A 171 7.64 -5.83 0.59
CA GLU A 171 8.90 -5.87 1.35
C GLU A 171 8.93 -6.94 2.45
N SER A 172 7.78 -7.51 2.81
CA SER A 172 7.66 -8.46 3.93
C SER A 172 7.55 -9.89 3.39
N ASP A 173 8.56 -10.70 3.69
CA ASP A 173 8.58 -12.13 3.36
C ASP A 173 7.92 -12.97 4.46
N ASP A 174 7.98 -12.50 5.71
CA ASP A 174 7.45 -13.23 6.85
C ASP A 174 5.91 -13.18 6.92
N PRO A 175 5.22 -14.34 7.03
CA PRO A 175 3.75 -14.37 7.07
C PRO A 175 3.13 -13.54 8.20
N TRP A 176 3.76 -13.49 9.38
CA TRP A 176 3.25 -12.71 10.51
C TRP A 176 3.51 -11.21 10.33
N GLU A 177 4.63 -10.83 9.72
CA GLU A 177 4.87 -9.43 9.33
C GLU A 177 3.85 -8.96 8.28
N ARG A 178 3.55 -9.80 7.28
CA ARG A 178 2.53 -9.51 6.27
C ARG A 178 1.15 -9.31 6.90
N ALA A 179 0.76 -10.17 7.84
CA ALA A 179 -0.48 -9.98 8.62
C ALA A 179 -0.47 -8.66 9.41
N ALA A 180 0.65 -8.34 10.08
CA ALA A 180 0.79 -7.09 10.82
C ALA A 180 0.68 -5.85 9.91
N VAL A 181 1.22 -5.92 8.69
CA VAL A 181 1.09 -4.87 7.66
C VAL A 181 -0.37 -4.72 7.21
N ALA A 182 -1.11 -5.80 6.96
CA ALA A 182 -2.52 -5.71 6.57
C ALA A 182 -3.39 -5.09 7.68
N GLY A 183 -3.10 -5.42 8.95
CA GLY A 183 -3.83 -4.89 10.11
C GLY A 183 -3.40 -3.48 10.54
N CYS A 184 -2.30 -2.94 10.04
CA CYS A 184 -1.73 -1.70 10.58
C CYS A 184 -2.56 -0.44 10.32
N VAL A 185 -3.49 -0.48 9.37
CA VAL A 185 -4.42 0.62 9.06
C VAL A 185 -5.80 0.43 9.69
N LEU A 186 -6.06 -0.73 10.31
CA LEU A 186 -7.32 -0.96 11.00
C LEU A 186 -7.31 -0.28 12.37
N ASP A 187 -8.49 0.20 12.80
CA ASP A 187 -8.66 0.63 14.18
C ASP A 187 -8.45 -0.56 15.14
N PRO A 188 -7.81 -0.36 16.31
CA PRO A 188 -7.60 -1.42 17.28
C PRO A 188 -8.86 -2.20 17.67
N ALA A 189 -10.05 -1.58 17.63
CA ALA A 189 -11.31 -2.27 17.88
C ALA A 189 -11.60 -3.36 16.84
N HIS A 190 -11.44 -3.04 15.55
CA HIS A 190 -11.61 -4.02 14.46
C HIS A 190 -10.55 -5.12 14.52
N LEU A 191 -9.31 -4.78 14.91
CA LEU A 191 -8.26 -5.76 15.10
C LEU A 191 -8.58 -6.72 16.26
N ALA A 192 -9.09 -6.20 17.37
CA ALA A 192 -9.47 -6.99 18.54
C ALA A 192 -10.66 -7.93 18.28
N GLU A 193 -11.59 -7.50 17.44
CA GLU A 193 -12.74 -8.30 17.02
C GLU A 193 -12.32 -9.48 16.13
N LEU A 194 -11.41 -9.23 15.18
CA LEU A 194 -10.95 -10.25 14.24
C LEU A 194 -9.95 -11.23 14.87
N VAL A 195 -9.07 -10.74 15.74
CA VAL A 195 -8.01 -11.52 16.37
C VAL A 195 -8.33 -11.73 17.85
N ARG A 196 -9.02 -12.82 18.16
CA ARG A 196 -9.49 -13.09 19.54
C ARG A 196 -8.35 -13.52 20.49
N ASP A 197 -7.31 -14.18 19.97
CA ASP A 197 -6.17 -14.62 20.79
C ASP A 197 -5.34 -13.38 21.23
N PRO A 198 -5.19 -13.13 22.55
CA PRO A 198 -4.38 -12.03 23.06
C PRO A 198 -2.89 -12.12 22.66
N TYR A 199 -2.32 -13.33 22.53
CA TYR A 199 -0.92 -13.50 22.16
C TYR A 199 -0.68 -13.16 20.70
N GLU A 200 -1.59 -13.55 19.80
CA GLU A 200 -1.54 -13.14 18.40
C GLU A 200 -1.64 -11.62 18.27
N ARG A 201 -2.55 -10.98 19.01
CA ARG A 201 -2.66 -9.51 19.03
C ARG A 201 -1.39 -8.83 19.52
N ALA A 202 -0.80 -9.33 20.60
CA ALA A 202 0.45 -8.80 21.13
C ALA A 202 1.59 -8.96 20.11
N TYR A 203 1.66 -10.10 19.42
CA TYR A 203 2.66 -10.35 18.40
C TYR A 203 2.49 -9.45 17.16
N LEU A 204 1.27 -9.28 16.65
CA LEU A 204 0.96 -8.34 15.57
C LEU A 204 1.31 -6.90 15.97
N THR A 205 1.03 -6.51 17.21
CA THR A 205 1.37 -5.17 17.73
C THR A 205 2.88 -4.95 17.73
N ARG A 206 3.66 -5.98 18.10
CA ARG A 206 5.13 -5.94 18.06
C ARG A 206 5.68 -5.81 16.65
N LEU A 207 5.06 -6.49 15.68
CA LEU A 207 5.47 -6.47 14.27
C LEU A 207 4.88 -5.29 13.48
N ARG A 208 4.02 -4.47 14.10
CA ARG A 208 3.30 -3.40 13.41
C ARG A 208 4.29 -2.41 12.78
N PRO A 209 4.25 -2.22 11.45
CA PRO A 209 5.15 -1.29 10.79
C PRO A 209 4.81 0.16 11.16
N ARG A 210 5.84 1.00 11.19
CA ARG A 210 5.63 2.46 11.26
C ARG A 210 5.24 2.98 9.87
N LEU A 211 4.02 3.52 9.77
CA LEU A 211 3.50 4.07 8.51
C LEU A 211 4.02 5.47 8.21
N THR A 212 4.31 6.27 9.24
CA THR A 212 4.93 7.60 9.09
C THR A 212 6.24 7.66 9.90
N PRO A 213 7.28 8.31 9.36
CA PRO A 213 8.58 8.39 10.04
C PRO A 213 8.66 9.49 11.10
N ALA A 214 7.69 10.42 11.14
CA ALA A 214 7.79 11.64 11.94
C ALA A 214 7.11 11.49 13.30
N TYR A 215 7.90 11.65 14.37
CA TYR A 215 7.37 11.86 15.71
C TYR A 215 6.62 13.19 15.75
N GLN A 216 5.35 13.16 16.12
CA GLN A 216 4.53 14.37 16.24
C GLN A 216 4.58 14.83 17.69
N GLU A 217 5.04 16.05 17.92
CA GLU A 217 5.20 16.62 19.27
C GLU A 217 3.86 17.02 19.89
N SER A 218 2.93 17.53 19.08
CA SER A 218 1.61 18.00 19.51
C SER A 218 0.53 16.92 19.40
N GLU A 219 -0.38 16.86 20.37
CA GLU A 219 -1.53 15.95 20.37
C GLU A 219 -2.44 16.13 19.15
N ALA A 220 -2.76 17.37 18.80
CA ALA A 220 -3.56 17.67 17.60
C ALA A 220 -2.90 17.18 16.29
N ALA A 221 -1.57 17.21 16.23
CA ALA A 221 -0.82 16.67 15.10
C ALA A 221 -0.87 15.13 15.07
N ARG A 222 -0.76 14.48 16.25
CA ARG A 222 -0.94 13.02 16.36
C ARG A 222 -2.33 12.59 15.91
N GLU A 223 -3.37 13.32 16.32
CA GLU A 223 -4.75 13.02 15.96
C GLU A 223 -4.99 13.19 14.45
N THR A 224 -4.46 14.27 13.86
CA THR A 224 -4.52 14.48 12.40
C THR A 224 -3.85 13.33 11.65
N VAL A 225 -2.64 12.92 12.07
CA VAL A 225 -1.94 11.77 11.48
C VAL A 225 -2.73 10.48 11.70
N ARG A 226 -3.32 10.26 12.88
CA ARG A 226 -4.13 9.08 13.17
C ARG A 226 -5.27 8.93 12.17
N ARG A 227 -6.01 10.01 11.89
CA ARG A 227 -7.11 10.02 10.90
C ARG A 227 -6.65 9.70 9.47
N LEU A 228 -5.42 10.09 9.11
CA LEU A 228 -4.85 9.75 7.80
C LEU A 228 -4.36 8.30 7.72
N VAL A 229 -3.91 7.75 8.85
CA VAL A 229 -3.27 6.43 8.92
C VAL A 229 -4.28 5.31 9.15
N VAL A 230 -5.35 5.58 9.90
CA VAL A 230 -6.41 4.62 10.20
C VAL A 230 -7.49 4.72 9.12
N ALA A 231 -7.94 3.58 8.61
CA ALA A 231 -9.04 3.47 7.66
C ALA A 231 -10.38 3.79 8.35
N ASP A 232 -11.17 4.62 7.71
CA ASP A 232 -12.46 5.13 8.16
C ASP A 232 -13.62 4.74 7.20
N ASP A 233 -13.30 4.51 5.93
CA ASP A 233 -14.26 4.07 4.92
C ASP A 233 -14.66 2.58 5.15
N PRO A 234 -15.96 2.25 5.25
CA PRO A 234 -16.41 0.88 5.50
C PRO A 234 -15.94 -0.14 4.47
N ASP A 235 -15.89 0.24 3.19
CA ASP A 235 -15.40 -0.66 2.12
C ASP A 235 -13.90 -0.91 2.27
N GLU A 236 -13.11 0.12 2.60
CA GLU A 236 -11.69 -0.01 2.90
C GLU A 236 -11.45 -0.90 4.12
N ILE A 237 -12.20 -0.70 5.21
CA ILE A 237 -12.12 -1.51 6.43
C ILE A 237 -12.44 -2.97 6.11
N GLN A 238 -13.53 -3.24 5.40
CA GLN A 238 -13.93 -4.60 5.04
C GLN A 238 -12.88 -5.29 4.16
N TRP A 239 -12.29 -4.57 3.21
CA TRP A 239 -11.21 -5.09 2.37
C TRP A 239 -9.98 -5.47 3.22
N HIS A 240 -9.53 -4.58 4.10
CA HIS A 240 -8.38 -4.86 4.98
C HIS A 240 -8.65 -6.00 5.96
N ARG A 241 -9.88 -6.14 6.48
CA ARG A 241 -10.28 -7.27 7.33
C ARG A 241 -10.21 -8.60 6.58
N ALA A 242 -10.67 -8.65 5.33
CA ALA A 242 -10.62 -9.86 4.50
C ALA A 242 -9.17 -10.27 4.18
N VAL A 243 -8.32 -9.30 3.83
CA VAL A 243 -6.88 -9.53 3.59
C VAL A 243 -6.18 -10.01 4.86
N LEU A 244 -6.46 -9.37 6.01
CA LEU A 244 -5.88 -9.77 7.29
C LEU A 244 -6.31 -11.18 7.71
N GLY A 245 -7.59 -11.54 7.55
CA GLY A 245 -8.08 -12.89 7.84
C GLY A 245 -7.31 -13.95 7.05
N SER A 246 -7.16 -13.74 5.74
CA SER A 246 -6.43 -14.65 4.86
C SER A 246 -4.95 -14.79 5.26
N LEU A 247 -4.28 -13.68 5.58
CA LEU A 247 -2.88 -13.69 6.00
C LEU A 247 -2.67 -14.31 7.39
N LEU A 248 -3.64 -14.20 8.29
CA LEU A 248 -3.58 -14.87 9.59
C LEU A 248 -3.72 -16.38 9.46
N GLU A 249 -4.60 -16.86 8.59
CA GLU A 249 -4.72 -18.29 8.28
C GLU A 249 -3.39 -18.84 7.73
N GLU A 250 -2.80 -18.13 6.76
CA GLU A 250 -1.48 -18.46 6.24
C GLU A 250 -0.41 -18.48 7.34
N ALA A 251 -0.33 -17.42 8.16
CA ALA A 251 0.66 -17.30 9.21
C ALA A 251 0.54 -18.43 10.26
N ARG A 252 -0.69 -18.75 10.69
CA ARG A 252 -0.98 -19.85 11.62
C ARG A 252 -0.61 -21.21 11.03
N SER A 253 -0.78 -21.40 9.73
CA SER A 253 -0.41 -22.66 9.04
C SER A 253 1.11 -22.90 9.02
N VAL A 254 1.90 -21.81 8.98
CA VAL A 254 3.37 -21.88 9.01
C VAL A 254 3.89 -22.03 10.44
N ARG A 255 3.41 -21.18 11.36
CA ARG A 255 3.78 -21.26 12.78
C ARG A 255 2.75 -20.58 13.69
N PRO A 256 2.50 -21.14 14.89
CA PRO A 256 1.73 -20.43 15.92
C PRO A 256 2.44 -19.15 16.36
N ALA A 257 1.68 -18.18 16.89
CA ALA A 257 2.28 -16.99 17.48
C ALA A 257 3.16 -17.37 18.69
N PRO A 258 4.30 -16.68 18.92
CA PRO A 258 5.13 -16.91 20.09
C PRO A 258 4.33 -16.73 21.38
N ARG A 259 4.34 -17.75 22.24
CA ARG A 259 3.74 -17.71 23.57
C ARG A 259 4.85 -17.68 24.62
N PRO A 260 4.70 -16.88 25.69
CA PRO A 260 5.70 -16.81 26.76
C PRO A 260 5.96 -18.16 27.45
N ASP A 261 5.04 -19.13 27.34
CA ASP A 261 5.12 -20.41 28.06
C ASP A 261 5.68 -21.58 27.24
N GLY A 262 6.22 -21.32 26.05
CA GLY A 262 6.76 -22.35 25.16
C GLY A 262 8.28 -22.32 25.06
N ASP A 263 8.99 -22.77 26.10
CA ASP A 263 10.12 -23.72 26.01
C ASP A 263 10.85 -23.92 27.35
N GLY A 264 10.41 -24.96 28.06
CA GLY A 264 11.16 -25.66 29.10
C GLY A 264 10.77 -27.14 29.21
N ARG A 265 9.99 -27.68 28.26
CA ARG A 265 9.73 -29.12 28.17
C ARG A 265 9.89 -29.55 26.73
N THR A 266 11.09 -30.02 26.45
CA THR A 266 11.37 -31.13 25.54
C THR A 266 10.17 -32.07 25.52
N ARG A 267 9.39 -32.02 24.45
CA ARG A 267 8.45 -33.08 24.12
C ARG A 267 9.32 -34.34 23.98
N PRO A 268 9.16 -35.40 24.80
CA PRO A 268 9.93 -36.61 24.62
C PRO A 268 9.64 -37.13 23.22
N ALA A 269 10.70 -37.46 22.50
CA ALA A 269 10.62 -38.05 21.17
C ALA A 269 9.64 -39.23 21.20
N PRO A 270 8.73 -39.36 20.21
CA PRO A 270 8.04 -40.63 20.03
C PRO A 270 9.10 -41.68 19.70
N GLY A 271 9.08 -42.80 20.44
CA GLY A 271 9.98 -43.93 20.24
C GLY A 271 9.92 -44.50 18.81
N PRO A 272 10.92 -45.32 18.42
CA PRO A 272 11.13 -45.76 17.05
C PRO A 272 9.99 -46.64 16.49
N PRO A 273 9.90 -46.77 15.16
CA PRO A 273 8.65 -47.06 14.46
C PRO A 273 8.34 -48.56 14.34
N ALA A 274 7.07 -48.92 14.54
CA ALA A 274 6.54 -50.17 14.00
C ALA A 274 6.09 -49.93 12.55
N ALA A 275 6.71 -50.66 11.63
CA ALA A 275 6.41 -50.65 10.21
C ALA A 275 4.99 -51.13 9.90
N ARG A 276 4.33 -50.47 8.93
CA ARG A 276 3.61 -51.11 7.80
C ARG A 276 3.11 -50.07 6.78
N GLU A 277 3.87 -50.00 5.69
CA GLU A 277 3.44 -50.09 4.28
C GLU A 277 2.13 -49.42 3.81
N THR A 278 2.35 -48.34 3.04
CA THR A 278 1.76 -47.98 1.74
C THR A 278 0.26 -48.16 1.46
N SER A 279 -0.37 -47.04 1.08
CA SER A 279 -1.05 -46.97 -0.23
C SER A 279 -1.06 -45.54 -0.79
N CYS A 280 -0.65 -45.45 -2.05
CA CYS A 280 -0.63 -44.30 -2.93
C CYS A 280 -2.05 -43.89 -3.36
N GLY A 281 -2.31 -42.59 -3.55
CA GLY A 281 -3.63 -42.11 -3.97
C GLY A 281 -3.76 -40.61 -4.28
N ALA A 282 -3.18 -40.19 -5.40
CA ALA A 282 -3.71 -39.16 -6.32
C ALA A 282 -3.75 -37.64 -5.97
N ARG A 283 -2.93 -36.91 -6.76
CA ARG A 283 -3.27 -35.76 -7.64
C ARG A 283 -3.94 -34.51 -7.05
N ARG A 284 -3.25 -33.37 -7.22
CA ARG A 284 -3.63 -32.15 -8.00
C ARG A 284 -2.64 -31.04 -7.59
N GLY A 285 -1.84 -30.47 -8.48
CA GLY A 285 -2.28 -29.65 -9.61
C GLY A 285 -2.13 -28.19 -9.19
N GLY A 286 -1.08 -27.52 -9.68
CA GLY A 286 -0.56 -26.26 -9.14
C GLY A 286 -1.43 -25.01 -9.34
N LEU A 287 -1.01 -23.92 -8.69
CA LEU A 287 -1.47 -22.55 -8.97
C LEU A 287 -0.51 -21.49 -8.39
N LEU A 288 0.78 -21.61 -8.73
CA LEU A 288 1.79 -20.56 -8.49
C LEU A 288 1.93 -19.56 -9.66
N ALA A 289 0.91 -19.35 -10.50
CA ALA A 289 1.12 -18.68 -11.79
C ALA A 289 0.35 -17.36 -12.03
N ARG A 290 -0.28 -16.73 -11.03
CA ARG A 290 -1.05 -15.49 -11.29
C ARG A 290 -1.04 -14.43 -10.20
N LEU A 291 0.13 -13.94 -9.78
CA LEU A 291 0.23 -12.62 -9.12
C LEU A 291 1.54 -11.88 -9.46
N ARG A 292 2.12 -12.14 -10.64
CA ARG A 292 3.18 -11.31 -11.22
C ARG A 292 2.60 -10.55 -12.41
N GLY A 293 2.36 -9.27 -12.22
CA GLY A 293 1.98 -8.32 -13.28
C GLY A 293 0.48 -8.06 -13.36
N GLY A 294 0.06 -6.86 -12.97
CA GLY A 294 -1.30 -6.38 -13.20
C GLY A 294 -1.60 -5.14 -12.39
N ARG A 295 -1.64 -3.98 -13.06
CA ARG A 295 -2.32 -2.76 -12.61
C ARG A 295 -3.66 -3.14 -11.98
N VAL A 296 -3.81 -2.90 -10.68
CA VAL A 296 -5.09 -3.07 -9.99
C VAL A 296 -5.93 -1.84 -10.32
N LEU A 297 -6.67 -1.92 -11.44
CA LEU A 297 -7.87 -1.11 -11.64
C LEU A 297 -8.98 -1.81 -10.85
N LEU A 298 -9.36 -1.26 -9.69
CA LEU A 298 -10.54 -1.74 -8.96
C LEU A 298 -11.81 -1.32 -9.72
N PRO A 299 -12.85 -2.18 -9.77
CA PRO A 299 -14.05 -1.94 -10.55
C PRO A 299 -14.92 -0.84 -9.92
N GLY A 300 -15.39 0.08 -10.76
CA GLY A 300 -16.42 1.05 -10.42
C GLY A 300 -17.76 0.36 -10.15
N ARG A 301 -18.41 0.77 -9.07
CA ARG A 301 -19.76 0.35 -8.66
C ARG A 301 -20.75 0.49 -9.83
N ARG A 302 -21.37 -0.62 -10.28
CA ARG A 302 -22.69 -0.57 -10.94
C ARG A 302 -23.75 -0.65 -9.85
N ARG A 303 -24.49 0.45 -9.65
CA ARG A 303 -25.80 0.39 -8.99
C ARG A 303 -26.81 -0.06 -10.02
N GLU A 304 -27.45 -1.20 -9.79
CA GLU A 304 -28.64 -1.61 -10.54
C GLU A 304 -29.82 -0.75 -10.08
N ASP A 305 -30.34 0.06 -11.00
CA ASP A 305 -31.64 0.70 -10.88
C ASP A 305 -32.73 -0.36 -11.01
N ARG A 306 -33.43 -0.65 -9.91
CA ARG A 306 -34.78 -1.22 -9.97
C ARG A 306 -35.73 -0.11 -10.41
N ARG A 307 -36.03 -0.05 -11.72
CA ARG A 307 -37.18 0.69 -12.25
C ARG A 307 -38.34 -0.26 -12.47
N GLU A 308 -39.39 0.05 -11.72
CA GLU A 308 -40.81 -0.28 -11.88
C GLU A 308 -41.24 -0.65 -13.32
N GLU A 309 -41.64 -1.91 -13.51
CA GLU A 309 -42.53 -2.29 -14.60
C GLU A 309 -43.96 -1.88 -14.23
N ARG A 310 -44.40 -0.72 -14.75
CA ARG A 310 -45.81 -0.39 -14.90
C ARG A 310 -46.28 -0.87 -16.27
N THR A 311 -47.07 -1.94 -16.27
CA THR A 311 -47.83 -2.48 -17.40
C THR A 311 -48.81 -1.42 -17.97
N PRO A 312 -48.89 -1.21 -19.29
CA PRO A 312 -50.03 -0.53 -19.90
C PRO A 312 -51.06 -1.57 -20.40
N ALA A 313 -52.33 -1.36 -20.04
CA ALA A 313 -53.46 -2.11 -20.60
C ALA A 313 -53.95 -1.46 -21.91
N PRO A 314 -54.50 -2.23 -22.87
CA PRO A 314 -54.83 -1.73 -24.20
C PRO A 314 -56.25 -1.17 -24.30
N GLY A 315 -56.34 -0.03 -25.00
CA GLY A 315 -57.35 0.35 -25.99
C GLY A 315 -58.85 0.14 -25.73
N THR A 316 -59.59 1.25 -25.76
CA THR A 316 -60.93 1.26 -26.40
C THR A 316 -61.10 2.50 -27.25
N VAL A 317 -61.36 2.26 -28.53
CA VAL A 317 -61.76 3.21 -29.56
C VAL A 317 -63.20 3.65 -29.29
N THR A 318 -63.49 4.96 -29.35
CA THR A 318 -64.75 5.42 -29.94
C THR A 318 -64.62 6.81 -30.56
N ARG A 319 -64.89 6.81 -31.85
CA ARG A 319 -65.16 7.89 -32.81
C ARG A 319 -66.38 8.74 -32.40
N ARG A 320 -66.31 10.07 -32.58
CA ARG A 320 -67.38 10.95 -33.10
C ARG A 320 -66.82 12.37 -33.26
N GLU A 321 -66.64 12.82 -34.50
CA GLU A 321 -67.57 13.67 -35.26
C GLU A 321 -67.54 15.15 -34.88
N GLY A 322 -66.89 15.93 -35.76
CA GLY A 322 -67.56 17.09 -36.36
C GLY A 322 -67.46 18.44 -35.65
N PRO A 323 -67.69 19.54 -36.40
CA PRO A 323 -66.85 20.73 -36.34
C PRO A 323 -67.61 21.98 -35.88
N ARG A 324 -66.89 23.09 -35.66
CA ARG A 324 -67.15 24.40 -36.32
C ARG A 324 -66.37 25.56 -35.66
N ARG A 325 -65.75 26.32 -36.57
CA ARG A 325 -65.39 27.75 -36.57
C ARG A 325 -64.26 28.22 -35.65
#